data_AF-A0A4Y2W7K7-F1
#
_entry.id   AF-A0A4Y2W7K7-F1
#
_cell.length_a   1.000
_cell.length_b   1.000
_cell.length_c   1.000
_cell.angle_alpha   90.00
_cell.angle_beta   90.00
_cell.angle_gamma   90.00
#
_symmetry.space_group_name_H-M   'P 1'
#
loop_
_entity.id
_entity.type
_entity.pdbx_description
1 polymer ?
#
loop_
_entity_poly.entity_id
_entity_poly.type
_entity_poly.pdbx_seq_one_letter_code
_entity_poly.pdbx_strand_id
1 'polypeptide(L)'
;MSLPLLQSDGSMPSQETDNLSQNVLNSGNSFPNSGMLSMIPNLKGSNANDFFQCLEKVGKLAGWNKEHLLTISEVKIEGPAKKYYDSSIKQNSELTYDAFKNFIVSHFADDQSFAVDFAKFSSAQQYEHESVRDFSVRLQSLVNKVFATTLKKMRF
;
A
#
# COMPACT_ATOMS: atom_id res chain seq x y z
N MET A 1 -36.82 -63.31 6.91
CA MET A 1 -35.92 -62.45 6.12
C MET A 1 -35.95 -61.07 6.76
N SER A 2 -35.06 -60.84 7.72
CA SER A 2 -34.96 -59.58 8.46
C SER A 2 -33.50 -59.36 8.84
N LEU A 3 -32.82 -58.45 8.15
CA LEU A 3 -31.44 -58.00 8.44
C LEU A 3 -31.50 -56.81 9.40
N PRO A 4 -30.67 -56.75 10.45
CA PRO A 4 -30.46 -55.52 11.22
C PRO A 4 -29.49 -54.57 10.52
N LEU A 5 -29.82 -53.28 10.61
CA LEU A 5 -29.15 -52.13 10.02
C LEU A 5 -27.78 -51.86 10.69
N LEU A 6 -26.74 -51.64 9.88
CA LEU A 6 -25.42 -51.17 10.31
C LEU A 6 -25.52 -49.70 10.78
N GLN A 7 -25.28 -49.43 12.06
CA GLN A 7 -24.89 -48.09 12.51
C GLN A 7 -23.40 -47.91 12.22
N SER A 8 -23.05 -46.91 11.42
CA SER A 8 -21.67 -46.48 11.20
C SER A 8 -21.61 -44.97 11.37
N ASP A 9 -20.70 -44.55 12.25
CA ASP A 9 -20.58 -43.23 12.84
C ASP A 9 -20.49 -42.08 11.82
N GLY A 10 -21.36 -41.08 12.03
CA GLY A 10 -21.22 -39.76 11.44
C GLY A 10 -20.09 -38.99 12.10
N SER A 11 -18.89 -39.09 11.54
CA SER A 11 -17.79 -38.17 11.86
C SER A 11 -17.93 -36.89 11.04
N MET A 12 -18.24 -35.79 11.74
CA MET A 12 -18.22 -34.43 11.22
C MET A 12 -16.81 -34.06 10.71
N PRO A 13 -16.65 -33.43 9.53
CA PRO A 13 -15.38 -32.87 9.12
C PRO A 13 -15.05 -31.64 9.96
N SER A 14 -13.90 -31.70 10.62
CA SER A 14 -13.29 -30.63 11.41
C SER A 14 -13.22 -29.32 10.62
N GLN A 15 -13.64 -28.23 11.27
CA GLN A 15 -13.50 -26.88 10.77
C GLN A 15 -12.00 -26.51 10.69
N GLU A 16 -11.43 -26.53 9.49
CA GLU A 16 -10.25 -25.72 9.17
C GLU A 16 -10.71 -24.27 9.03
N THR A 17 -10.78 -23.56 10.15
CA THR A 17 -10.72 -22.10 10.11
C THR A 17 -9.25 -21.71 10.08
N ASP A 18 -8.83 -21.14 8.94
CA ASP A 18 -7.51 -20.56 8.69
C ASP A 18 -7.01 -19.70 9.86
N ASN A 19 -6.23 -20.32 10.73
CA ASN A 19 -5.53 -19.73 11.86
C ASN A 19 -4.26 -18.98 11.40
N LEU A 20 -4.36 -18.14 10.37
CA LEU A 20 -3.20 -17.39 9.88
C LEU A 20 -3.13 -15.94 10.39
N SER A 21 -4.11 -15.48 11.18
CA SER A 21 -4.12 -14.11 11.70
C SER A 21 -3.69 -13.95 13.17
N GLN A 22 -3.41 -15.04 13.90
CA GLN A 22 -3.28 -14.99 15.37
C GLN A 22 -1.87 -15.21 15.93
N ASN A 23 -0.85 -15.51 15.12
CA ASN A 23 0.46 -15.90 15.65
C ASN A 23 1.59 -14.85 15.56
N VAL A 24 1.30 -13.54 15.40
CA VAL A 24 2.36 -12.51 15.32
C VAL A 24 2.24 -11.40 16.39
N LEU A 25 1.38 -11.53 17.40
CA LEU A 25 1.20 -10.46 18.41
C LEU A 25 1.64 -10.81 19.83
N ASN A 26 2.37 -11.92 20.05
CA ASN A 26 2.88 -12.25 21.38
C ASN A 26 4.30 -11.69 21.60
N SER A 27 4.38 -10.38 21.84
CA SER A 27 5.55 -9.73 22.47
C SER A 27 5.14 -8.39 23.07
N GLY A 28 4.60 -8.39 24.30
CA GLY A 28 4.74 -7.34 25.33
C GLY A 28 4.29 -5.89 25.09
N ASN A 29 4.15 -5.42 23.86
CA ASN A 29 3.70 -4.08 23.51
C ASN A 29 2.31 -4.20 22.90
N SER A 30 1.28 -3.80 23.67
CA SER A 30 -0.05 -3.63 23.12
C SER A 30 0.04 -2.68 21.93
N PHE A 31 -0.24 -3.18 20.73
CA PHE A 31 -0.28 -2.35 19.53
C PHE A 31 -1.49 -1.43 19.65
N PRO A 32 -1.30 -0.12 19.92
CA PRO A 32 -2.41 0.73 20.29
C PRO A 32 -3.36 0.87 19.10
N ASN A 33 -4.67 0.85 19.36
CA ASN A 33 -5.70 1.06 18.35
C ASN A 33 -5.55 0.15 17.10
N SER A 34 -5.26 -1.14 17.29
CA SER A 34 -5.06 -2.13 16.20
C SER A 34 -6.21 -2.20 15.20
N GLY A 35 -7.44 -1.88 15.58
CA GLY A 35 -8.60 -1.80 14.67
C GLY A 35 -8.40 -0.81 13.51
N MET A 36 -7.55 0.21 13.68
CA MET A 36 -7.23 1.19 12.64
C MET A 36 -6.35 0.63 11.51
N LEU A 37 -5.76 -0.56 11.68
CA LEU A 37 -5.01 -1.25 10.62
C LEU A 37 -5.85 -1.56 9.38
N SER A 38 -7.17 -1.67 9.54
CA SER A 38 -8.13 -1.84 8.46
C SER A 38 -8.20 -0.62 7.52
N MET A 39 -7.85 0.57 8.02
CA MET A 39 -7.84 1.81 7.23
C MET A 39 -6.58 1.95 6.36
N ILE A 40 -5.54 1.16 6.66
CA ILE A 40 -4.27 1.23 5.94
C ILE A 40 -4.35 0.37 4.66
N PRO A 41 -4.20 0.97 3.47
CA PRO A 41 -4.18 0.22 2.22
C PRO A 41 -2.90 -0.62 2.10
N ASN A 42 -2.87 -1.58 1.18
CA ASN A 42 -1.64 -2.31 0.90
C ASN A 42 -0.65 -1.46 0.09
N LEU A 43 0.65 -1.60 0.36
CA LEU A 43 1.73 -0.92 -0.34
C LEU A 43 2.13 -1.74 -1.58
N LYS A 44 1.76 -1.26 -2.78
CA LYS A 44 2.00 -1.95 -4.06
C LYS A 44 3.15 -1.35 -4.88
N GLY A 45 3.60 -0.15 -4.51
CA GLY A 45 4.67 0.59 -5.20
C GLY A 45 4.11 1.83 -5.89
N SER A 46 3.25 1.67 -6.89
CA SER A 46 2.61 2.80 -7.60
C SER A 46 1.82 3.76 -6.70
N ASN A 47 1.35 3.26 -5.55
CA ASN A 47 0.64 4.04 -4.53
C ASN A 47 1.53 4.47 -3.35
N ALA A 48 2.86 4.44 -3.47
CA ALA A 48 3.79 4.68 -2.36
C ALA A 48 3.50 6.00 -1.61
N ASN A 49 3.33 7.10 -2.34
CA ASN A 49 3.06 8.42 -1.73
C ASN A 49 1.75 8.41 -0.94
N ASP A 50 0.66 7.91 -1.53
CA ASP A 50 -0.65 7.87 -0.89
C ASP A 50 -0.66 6.92 0.32
N PHE A 51 0.04 5.80 0.21
CA PHE A 51 0.22 4.84 1.30
C PHE A 51 0.88 5.51 2.51
N PHE A 52 2.04 6.14 2.34
CA PHE A 52 2.75 6.76 3.47
C PHE A 52 1.99 7.95 4.05
N GLN A 53 1.31 8.74 3.23
CA GLN A 53 0.45 9.82 3.73
C GLN A 53 -0.73 9.29 4.56
N CYS A 54 -1.37 8.20 4.11
CA CYS A 54 -2.44 7.55 4.85
C CYS A 54 -1.92 6.98 6.17
N LEU A 55 -0.82 6.24 6.11
CA LEU A 55 -0.18 5.62 7.27
C LEU A 55 0.23 6.64 8.34
N GLU A 56 0.79 7.78 7.96
CA GLU A 56 1.18 8.82 8.90
C GLU A 56 -0.03 9.52 9.54
N LYS A 57 -1.09 9.76 8.77
CA LYS A 57 -2.33 10.36 9.29
C LYS A 57 -3.03 9.43 10.27
N VAL A 58 -3.23 8.18 9.88
CA VAL A 58 -3.84 7.15 10.73
C VAL A 58 -2.95 6.86 11.93
N GLY A 59 -1.63 6.78 11.74
CA GLY A 59 -0.67 6.55 12.82
C GLY A 59 -0.67 7.63 13.89
N LYS A 60 -0.83 8.91 13.51
CA LYS A 60 -1.02 10.00 14.47
C LYS A 60 -2.28 9.83 15.30
N LEU A 61 -3.39 9.42 14.69
CA LEU A 61 -4.66 9.18 15.38
C LEU A 61 -4.58 7.94 16.29
N ALA A 62 -3.88 6.90 15.84
CA ALA A 62 -3.74 5.63 16.54
C ALA A 62 -2.68 5.67 17.66
N GLY A 63 -1.83 6.70 17.72
CA GLY A 63 -0.71 6.79 18.65
C GLY A 63 0.46 5.86 18.28
N TRP A 64 0.68 5.61 16.98
CA TRP A 64 1.79 4.77 16.49
C TRP A 64 3.11 5.55 16.44
N ASN A 65 4.17 4.95 16.98
CA ASN A 65 5.53 5.45 16.86
C ASN A 65 6.18 4.98 15.55
N LYS A 66 7.41 5.42 15.24
CA LYS A 66 8.09 5.06 13.98
C LYS A 66 8.33 3.56 13.82
N GLU A 67 8.57 2.82 14.91
CA GLU A 67 8.75 1.37 14.87
C GLU A 67 7.45 0.68 14.44
N HIS A 68 6.31 1.08 15.04
CA HIS A 68 4.99 0.62 14.60
C HIS A 68 4.75 0.92 13.12
N LEU A 69 5.07 2.14 12.65
CA LEU A 69 4.88 2.49 11.23
C LEU A 69 5.73 1.61 10.30
N LEU A 70 6.95 1.29 10.69
CA LEU A 70 7.82 0.38 9.94
C LEU A 70 7.22 -1.03 9.89
N THR A 71 6.86 -1.61 11.04
CA THR A 71 6.24 -2.94 11.10
C THR A 71 4.95 -3.02 10.27
N ILE A 72 4.08 -2.02 10.35
CA ILE A 72 2.86 -1.99 9.52
C ILE A 72 3.23 -1.98 8.05
N SER A 73 4.22 -1.17 7.66
CA SER A 73 4.63 -1.05 6.27
C SER A 73 5.15 -2.37 5.70
N GLU A 74 5.96 -3.09 6.48
CA GLU A 74 6.48 -4.41 6.11
C GLU A 74 5.35 -5.44 5.95
N VAL A 75 4.37 -5.44 6.85
CA VAL A 75 3.23 -6.37 6.79
C VAL A 75 2.29 -6.04 5.63
N LYS A 76 2.13 -4.75 5.29
CA LYS A 76 1.23 -4.27 4.23
C LYS A 76 1.86 -4.30 2.83
N ILE A 77 3.12 -4.69 2.70
CA ILE A 77 3.82 -4.75 1.42
C ILE A 77 3.28 -5.89 0.54
N GLU A 78 2.97 -5.56 -0.72
CA GLU A 78 2.49 -6.50 -1.73
C GLU A 78 3.04 -6.18 -3.13
N GLY A 79 2.93 -7.15 -4.04
CA GLY A 79 3.17 -6.93 -5.47
C GLY A 79 4.58 -6.43 -5.80
N PRO A 80 4.74 -5.44 -6.71
CA PRO A 80 6.04 -4.90 -7.10
C PRO A 80 6.87 -4.36 -5.93
N ALA A 81 6.23 -3.67 -4.96
CA ALA A 81 6.93 -3.18 -3.78
C ALA A 81 7.55 -4.31 -2.94
N LYS A 82 6.86 -5.47 -2.85
CA LYS A 82 7.39 -6.64 -2.14
C LYS A 82 8.66 -7.19 -2.79
N LYS A 83 8.65 -7.31 -4.12
CA LYS A 83 9.83 -7.77 -4.86
C LYS A 83 11.02 -6.85 -4.63
N TYR A 84 10.83 -5.53 -4.66
CA TYR A 84 11.90 -4.56 -4.40
C TYR A 84 12.39 -4.64 -2.94
N TYR A 85 11.47 -4.72 -1.99
CA TYR A 85 11.81 -4.87 -0.57
C TYR A 85 12.70 -6.09 -0.31
N ASP A 86 12.28 -7.27 -0.78
CA ASP A 86 13.00 -8.53 -0.57
C ASP A 86 14.39 -8.52 -1.26
N SER A 87 14.48 -7.88 -2.43
CA SER A 87 15.71 -7.87 -3.24
C SER A 87 16.74 -6.83 -2.80
N SER A 88 16.30 -5.67 -2.30
CA SER A 88 17.16 -4.50 -2.13
C SER A 88 17.15 -3.88 -0.74
N ILE A 89 16.07 -4.03 0.04
CA ILE A 89 15.91 -3.35 1.32
C ILE A 89 16.16 -4.28 2.51
N LYS A 90 15.60 -5.50 2.46
CA LYS A 90 15.59 -6.48 3.56
C LYS A 90 16.97 -6.86 4.11
N GLN A 91 18.02 -6.67 3.31
CA GLN A 91 19.39 -7.00 3.71
C GLN A 91 20.01 -5.94 4.64
N ASN A 92 19.37 -4.77 4.84
CA ASN A 92 19.84 -3.75 5.78
C ASN A 92 19.43 -4.09 7.22
N SER A 93 20.42 -4.32 8.09
CA SER A 93 20.23 -4.71 9.49
C SER A 93 19.68 -3.62 10.40
N GLU A 94 19.80 -2.34 10.02
CA GLU A 94 19.30 -1.18 10.79
C GLU A 94 18.39 -0.29 9.94
N LEU A 95 17.32 -0.89 9.40
CA LEU A 95 16.37 -0.16 8.59
C LEU A 95 15.46 0.72 9.47
N THR A 96 15.55 2.04 9.32
CA THR A 96 14.62 2.99 9.96
C THR A 96 13.40 3.25 9.08
N TYR A 97 12.28 3.68 9.70
CA TYR A 97 11.08 4.06 8.97
C TYR A 97 11.34 5.11 7.89
N ASP A 98 12.13 6.15 8.19
CA ASP A 98 12.41 7.22 7.23
C ASP A 98 13.25 6.71 6.04
N ALA A 99 14.24 5.85 6.30
CA ALA A 99 15.03 5.22 5.26
C ALA A 99 14.17 4.33 4.37
N PHE A 100 13.36 3.46 4.97
CA PHE A 100 12.41 2.61 4.25
C PHE A 100 11.46 3.42 3.37
N LYS A 101 10.82 4.46 3.94
CA LYS A 101 9.94 5.37 3.19
C LYS A 101 10.66 5.99 2.01
N ASN A 102 11.88 6.50 2.21
CA ASN A 102 12.67 7.12 1.15
C ASN A 102 13.04 6.11 0.05
N PHE A 103 13.45 4.88 0.39
CA PHE A 103 13.74 3.85 -0.61
C PHE A 103 12.53 3.53 -1.47
N ILE A 104 11.38 3.27 -0.85
CA ILE A 104 10.15 2.93 -1.57
C ILE A 104 9.68 4.12 -2.42
N VAL A 105 9.58 5.32 -1.86
CA VAL A 105 9.09 6.50 -2.58
C VAL A 105 10.01 6.87 -3.73
N SER A 106 11.33 6.74 -3.57
CA SER A 106 12.29 7.05 -4.65
C SER A 106 12.26 5.99 -5.75
N HIS A 107 12.19 4.71 -5.40
CA HIS A 107 12.16 3.63 -6.39
C HIS A 107 10.87 3.61 -7.22
N PHE A 108 9.74 3.95 -6.60
CA PHE A 108 8.43 4.04 -7.26
C PHE A 108 8.00 5.48 -7.55
N ALA A 109 8.93 6.44 -7.51
CA ALA A 109 8.65 7.77 -8.01
C ALA A 109 8.27 7.63 -9.48
N ASP A 110 7.17 8.26 -9.87
CA ASP A 110 6.79 8.38 -11.27
C ASP A 110 7.78 9.38 -11.92
N ASP A 111 8.99 8.90 -12.21
CA ASP A 111 10.08 9.65 -12.87
C ASP A 111 9.80 9.78 -14.37
N GLN A 112 8.57 10.17 -14.71
CA GLN A 112 8.29 10.63 -16.06
C GLN A 112 9.02 11.96 -16.24
N SER A 113 9.84 12.03 -17.28
CA SER A 113 10.51 13.28 -17.60
C SER A 113 9.47 14.37 -17.90
N PHE A 114 9.83 15.63 -17.66
CA PHE A 114 9.00 16.78 -18.03
C PHE A 114 8.49 16.66 -19.48
N ALA A 115 9.32 16.18 -20.41
CA ALA A 115 8.93 16.03 -21.81
C ALA A 115 7.78 15.04 -22.00
N VAL A 116 7.77 13.93 -21.24
CA VAL A 116 6.70 12.93 -21.32
C VAL A 116 5.41 13.47 -20.73
N ASP A 117 5.46 14.11 -19.57
CA ASP A 117 4.27 14.70 -18.96
C ASP A 117 3.73 15.87 -19.78
N PHE A 118 4.60 16.71 -20.34
CA PHE A 118 4.23 17.80 -21.22
C PHE A 118 3.59 17.27 -22.50
N ALA A 119 4.12 16.21 -23.11
CA ALA A 119 3.54 15.58 -24.28
C ALA A 119 2.13 15.03 -23.99
N LYS A 120 1.92 14.39 -22.83
CA LYS A 120 0.60 13.90 -22.40
C LYS A 120 -0.40 15.05 -22.19
N PHE A 121 0.06 16.16 -21.59
CA PHE A 121 -0.77 17.35 -21.39
C PHE A 121 -1.11 18.03 -22.72
N SER A 122 -0.12 18.28 -23.58
CA SER A 122 -0.30 19.03 -24.82
C SER A 122 -1.11 18.27 -25.87
N SER A 123 -1.08 16.93 -25.85
CA SER A 123 -1.87 16.08 -26.73
C SER A 123 -3.23 15.68 -26.15
N ALA A 124 -3.59 16.14 -24.95
CA ALA A 124 -4.85 15.78 -24.31
C ALA A 124 -6.05 16.34 -25.08
N GLN A 125 -6.93 15.45 -25.54
CA GLN A 125 -8.22 15.79 -26.12
C GLN A 125 -9.34 15.14 -25.29
N GLN A 126 -10.52 15.75 -25.29
CA GLN A 126 -11.71 15.18 -24.66
C GLN A 126 -12.11 13.90 -25.41
N TYR A 127 -12.36 12.82 -24.68
CA TYR A 127 -12.82 11.57 -25.30
C TYR A 127 -14.30 11.64 -25.70
N GLU A 128 -14.71 10.80 -26.64
CA GLU A 128 -16.07 10.78 -27.22
C GLU A 128 -17.20 10.66 -26.17
N HIS A 129 -16.93 10.01 -25.04
CA HIS A 129 -17.89 9.80 -23.94
C HIS A 129 -17.46 10.44 -22.62
N GLU A 130 -16.44 11.29 -22.64
CA GLU A 130 -15.99 12.01 -21.45
C GLU A 130 -16.78 13.32 -21.30
N SER A 131 -17.26 13.63 -20.10
CA SER A 131 -17.91 14.92 -19.86
C SER A 131 -16.88 16.04 -19.84
N VAL A 132 -17.31 17.28 -20.13
CA VAL A 132 -16.43 18.46 -20.05
C VAL A 132 -15.83 18.64 -18.65
N ARG A 133 -16.60 18.28 -17.60
CA ARG A 133 -16.14 18.33 -16.21
C ARG A 133 -15.02 17.33 -15.97
N ASP A 134 -15.20 16.08 -16.39
CA ASP A 134 -14.22 15.02 -16.20
C ASP A 134 -12.95 15.31 -17.00
N PHE A 135 -13.11 15.82 -18.23
CA PHE A 135 -12.00 16.29 -19.05
C PHE A 135 -11.22 17.41 -18.36
N SER A 136 -11.91 18.39 -17.77
CA SER A 136 -11.27 19.49 -17.04
C SER A 136 -10.47 18.99 -15.83
N VAL A 137 -11.01 18.02 -15.07
CA VAL A 137 -10.31 17.40 -13.93
C VAL A 137 -9.07 16.64 -14.41
N ARG A 138 -9.18 15.88 -15.50
CA ARG A 138 -8.04 15.17 -16.09
C ARG A 138 -6.98 16.12 -16.60
N LEU A 139 -7.38 17.19 -17.29
CA LEU A 139 -6.47 18.21 -17.81
C LEU A 139 -5.75 18.94 -16.67
N GLN A 140 -6.45 19.25 -15.58
CA GLN A 140 -5.87 19.81 -14.37
C GLN A 140 -4.86 18.85 -13.70
N SER A 141 -5.15 17.56 -13.66
CA SER A 141 -4.22 16.55 -13.16
C SER A 141 -2.94 16.50 -14.00
N LEU A 142 -3.06 16.53 -15.33
CA LEU A 142 -1.93 16.53 -16.25
C LEU A 142 -1.04 17.78 -16.09
N VAL A 143 -1.63 18.98 -16.04
CA VAL A 143 -0.85 20.22 -15.87
C VAL A 143 -0.14 20.27 -14.51
N ASN A 144 -0.80 19.78 -13.45
CA ASN A 144 -0.18 19.69 -12.13
C ASN A 144 1.03 18.74 -12.13
N LYS A 145 1.01 17.64 -12.88
CA LYS A 145 2.17 16.75 -13.02
C LYS A 145 3.34 17.44 -13.73
N VAL A 146 3.07 18.17 -14.82
CA VAL A 146 4.08 18.93 -15.58
C VAL A 146 4.80 19.96 -14.70
N PHE A 147 4.07 20.69 -13.86
CA PHE A 147 4.66 21.75 -13.02
C PHE A 147 5.11 21.27 -11.64
N ALA A 148 4.63 20.13 -11.15
CA ALA A 148 5.16 19.51 -9.92
C ALA A 148 6.62 19.07 -10.07
N THR A 149 7.03 18.64 -11.27
CA THR A 149 8.44 18.37 -11.60
C THR A 149 9.27 19.66 -11.67
N THR A 150 8.70 20.77 -12.14
CA THR A 150 9.39 22.07 -12.21
C THR A 150 9.62 22.69 -10.82
N LEU A 151 8.64 22.60 -9.91
CA LEU A 151 8.73 23.20 -8.57
C LEU A 151 9.74 22.49 -7.65
N LYS A 152 9.96 21.17 -7.82
CA LYS A 152 11.02 20.44 -7.10
C LYS A 152 12.43 20.88 -7.49
N LYS A 153 12.60 21.46 -8.69
CA LYS A 153 13.91 21.86 -9.24
C LYS A 153 14.30 23.32 -8.95
N MET A 154 13.40 24.11 -8.35
CA MET A 154 13.61 25.53 -8.02
C MET A 154 13.81 25.82 -6.53
N ARG A 155 13.87 24.81 -5.65
CA ARG A 155 14.37 25.00 -4.28
C ARG A 155 15.89 24.94 -4.29
N PHE A 156 16.51 26.12 -4.31
CA PHE A 156 17.90 26.34 -3.91
C PHE A 156 18.04 26.19 -2.40
#